data_AF-A0A3L7XFV1-F1
#
_entry.id   AF-A0A3L7XFV1-F1
#
_cell.length_a   1.000
_cell.length_b   1.000
_cell.length_c   1.000
_cell.angle_alpha   90.00
_cell.angle_beta   90.00
_cell.angle_gamma   90.00
#
_symmetry.space_group_name_H-M   'P 1'
#
loop_
_entity.id
_entity.type
_entity.pdbx_description
1 polymer ?
#
loop_
_entity_poly.entity_id
_entity_poly.type
_entity_poly.pdbx_seq_one_letter_code
_entity_poly.pdbx_strand_id
1 'polypeptide(L)'
;MGVMDRMFKRTEPNDRHMVPSASDYTTAPECLHNALTPRWDSVDDMGHEDRATEFVCDSCHAMLTPAEAAHARGMAAERLKLS
;
A
#
# COMPACT_ATOMS: atom_id res chain seq x y z
N MET A 1 40.82 -28.78 -30.59
CA MET A 1 39.64 -28.79 -29.70
C MET A 1 39.08 -27.37 -29.61
N GLY A 2 37.80 -27.18 -29.96
CA GLY A 2 37.22 -25.88 -30.30
C GLY A 2 36.75 -25.04 -29.11
N VAL A 3 36.71 -23.72 -29.31
CA VAL A 3 36.29 -22.66 -28.37
C VAL A 3 34.85 -22.82 -27.84
N MET A 4 34.06 -23.73 -28.44
CA MET A 4 32.65 -23.98 -28.13
C MET A 4 32.43 -24.75 -26.83
N ASP A 5 33.45 -25.41 -26.27
CA ASP A 5 33.34 -26.18 -25.01
C ASP A 5 33.38 -25.30 -23.75
N ARG A 6 33.73 -24.01 -23.88
CA ARG A 6 33.75 -23.05 -22.75
C ARG A 6 32.43 -22.35 -22.49
N MET A 7 31.45 -22.46 -23.40
CA MET A 7 30.20 -21.71 -23.29
C MET A 7 29.14 -22.36 -22.38
N PHE A 8 29.34 -23.60 -21.94
CA PHE A 8 28.37 -24.33 -21.12
C PHE A 8 28.94 -24.86 -19.79
N LYS A 9 30.02 -24.26 -19.27
CA LYS A 9 30.45 -24.54 -17.90
C LYS A 9 29.51 -23.82 -16.93
N ARG A 10 28.46 -24.55 -16.54
CA ARG A 10 27.50 -24.26 -15.49
C ARG A 10 28.24 -23.91 -14.20
N THR A 11 28.49 -22.63 -13.98
CA THR A 11 28.75 -22.09 -12.64
C THR A 11 27.43 -22.22 -11.89
N GLU A 12 27.39 -23.11 -10.90
CA GLU A 12 26.31 -23.14 -9.93
C GLU A 12 26.39 -21.84 -9.10
N PRO A 13 25.36 -20.98 -9.08
CA PRO A 13 25.24 -19.97 -8.06
C PRO A 13 24.23 -20.49 -7.05
N ASN A 14 24.70 -21.10 -5.98
CA ASN A 14 23.92 -21.06 -4.73
C ASN A 14 24.84 -20.67 -3.59
N ASP A 15 25.58 -19.59 -3.86
CA ASP A 15 25.96 -18.61 -2.86
C ASP A 15 24.64 -18.14 -2.25
N ARG A 16 24.39 -18.62 -1.03
CA ARG A 16 23.24 -18.27 -0.20
C ARG A 16 23.28 -16.77 0.06
N HIS A 17 22.83 -15.99 -0.92
CA HIS A 17 22.35 -14.65 -0.69
C HIS A 17 21.16 -14.83 0.24
N MET A 18 21.41 -14.60 1.53
CA MET A 18 20.37 -14.24 2.47
C MET A 18 19.62 -13.08 1.82
N VAL A 19 18.52 -13.41 1.14
CA VAL A 19 17.48 -12.45 0.81
C VAL A 19 17.02 -11.93 2.17
N PRO A 20 17.20 -10.63 2.49
CA PRO A 20 16.55 -10.08 3.67
C PRO A 20 15.06 -10.40 3.51
N SER A 21 14.53 -11.15 4.48
CA SER A 21 13.10 -11.43 4.52
C SER A 21 12.39 -10.09 4.45
N ALA A 22 11.45 -9.95 3.51
CA ALA A 22 10.64 -8.75 3.32
C ALA A 22 9.70 -8.44 4.53
N SER A 23 10.03 -8.97 5.69
CA SER A 23 9.35 -8.82 6.96
C SER A 23 9.95 -7.70 7.81
N ASP A 24 11.09 -7.13 7.39
CA ASP A 24 11.85 -6.11 8.14
C ASP A 24 11.85 -4.71 7.50
N TYR A 25 10.82 -4.41 6.71
CA TYR A 25 10.53 -3.02 6.38
C TYR A 25 9.18 -2.62 6.94
N THR A 26 9.26 -1.60 7.78
CA THR A 26 8.19 -0.68 8.16
C THR A 26 7.52 -1.09 9.48
N THR A 27 8.04 -0.53 10.57
CA THR A 27 7.14 0.13 11.53
C THR A 27 6.20 0.98 10.69
N ALA A 28 5.02 0.45 10.37
CA ALA A 28 3.96 1.23 9.76
C ALA A 28 3.81 2.44 10.67
N PRO A 29 4.09 3.67 10.18
CA PRO A 29 3.71 4.83 10.94
C PRO A 29 2.23 4.64 11.28
N GLU A 30 1.92 4.83 12.56
CA GLU A 30 0.55 4.89 13.08
C GLU A 30 -0.33 5.56 12.02
N CYS A 31 -1.25 4.80 11.42
CA CYS A 31 -1.87 5.23 10.19
C CYS A 31 -2.86 6.36 10.50
N LEU A 32 -2.49 7.59 10.12
CA LEU A 32 -3.24 8.82 10.41
C LEU A 32 -4.36 9.09 9.39
N HIS A 33 -4.64 8.10 8.51
CA HIS A 33 -5.64 8.06 7.45
C HIS A 33 -5.98 9.41 6.80
N ASN A 34 -4.96 10.03 6.21
CA ASN A 34 -5.03 11.23 5.36
C ASN A 34 -5.32 10.93 3.88
N ALA A 35 -5.10 9.69 3.45
CA ALA A 35 -5.24 9.25 2.05
C ALA A 35 -6.34 8.18 1.97
N LEU A 36 -7.58 8.63 1.74
CA LEU A 36 -8.78 7.78 1.69
C LEU A 36 -9.37 7.78 0.29
N THR A 37 -9.53 6.59 -0.28
CA THR A 37 -10.15 6.34 -1.58
C THR A 37 -11.58 5.82 -1.41
N PRO A 38 -12.61 6.47 -1.97
CA PRO A 38 -14.00 6.03 -1.89
C PRO A 38 -14.28 4.74 -2.70
N ARG A 39 -15.27 3.98 -2.24
CA ARG A 39 -15.85 2.80 -2.90
C ARG A 39 -17.36 2.98 -3.00
N TRP A 40 -17.91 2.48 -4.11
CA TRP A 40 -19.34 2.54 -4.41
C TRP A 40 -19.85 1.16 -4.79
N ASP A 41 -21.09 0.88 -4.41
CA ASP A 41 -21.79 -0.35 -4.78
C ASP A 41 -22.49 -0.23 -6.15
N SER A 42 -22.67 0.99 -6.65
CA SER A 42 -23.31 1.29 -7.93
C SER A 42 -22.42 2.16 -8.82
N VAL A 43 -22.47 1.89 -10.13
CA VAL A 43 -21.77 2.68 -11.14
C VAL A 43 -22.34 4.10 -11.23
N ASP A 44 -23.65 4.26 -11.07
CA ASP A 44 -24.32 5.57 -11.09
C ASP A 44 -23.85 6.51 -9.96
N ASP A 45 -23.29 5.95 -8.89
CA ASP A 45 -22.81 6.73 -7.75
C ASP A 45 -21.31 7.05 -7.85
N MET A 46 -20.58 6.41 -8.78
CA MET A 46 -19.14 6.64 -8.93
C MET A 46 -18.82 8.11 -9.23
N GLY A 47 -17.87 8.66 -8.47
CA GLY A 47 -17.49 10.07 -8.56
C GLY A 47 -18.32 11.00 -7.66
N HIS A 48 -19.43 10.52 -7.10
CA HIS A 48 -20.18 11.20 -6.04
C HIS A 48 -19.69 10.70 -4.68
N GLU A 49 -18.66 11.34 -4.12
CA GLU A 49 -18.04 10.90 -2.87
C GLU A 49 -19.04 10.87 -1.69
N ASP A 50 -20.04 11.74 -1.68
CA ASP A 50 -21.12 11.75 -0.69
C ASP A 50 -22.01 10.49 -0.74
N ARG A 51 -21.93 9.73 -1.82
CA ARG A 51 -22.64 8.46 -2.03
C ARG A 51 -21.73 7.24 -1.91
N ALA A 52 -20.47 7.44 -1.52
CA ALA A 52 -19.57 6.33 -1.25
C ALA A 52 -20.10 5.50 -0.08
N THR A 53 -20.07 4.18 -0.23
CA THR A 53 -20.54 3.22 0.78
C THR A 53 -19.40 2.78 1.71
N GLU A 54 -18.15 2.88 1.25
CA GLU A 54 -16.95 2.57 2.03
C GLU A 54 -15.78 3.46 1.56
N PHE A 55 -14.77 3.61 2.42
CA PHE A 55 -13.49 4.22 2.10
C PHE A 55 -12.35 3.28 2.45
N VAL A 56 -11.35 3.20 1.59
CA VAL A 56 -10.13 2.43 1.83
C VAL A 56 -8.96 3.37 1.99
N CYS A 57 -8.15 3.21 3.03
CA CYS A 57 -6.90 3.94 3.10
C CYS A 57 -5.83 3.33 2.21
N ASP A 58 -5.22 4.12 1.34
CA ASP A 58 -4.14 3.65 0.45
C ASP A 58 -2.81 3.36 1.18
N SER A 59 -2.63 3.88 2.40
CA SER A 59 -1.40 3.68 3.17
C SER A 59 -1.38 2.37 3.97
N CYS A 60 -2.51 1.96 4.55
CA CYS A 60 -2.57 0.81 5.45
C CYS A 60 -3.79 -0.08 5.21
N HIS A 61 -4.56 0.19 4.15
CA HIS A 61 -5.65 -0.63 3.65
C HIS A 61 -6.79 -0.89 4.63
N ALA A 62 -6.91 -0.06 5.67
CA ALA A 62 -8.09 -0.05 6.52
C ALA A 62 -9.33 0.30 5.69
N MET A 63 -10.40 -0.45 5.90
CA MET A 63 -11.73 -0.16 5.39
C MET A 63 -12.47 0.65 6.44
N LEU A 64 -13.09 1.76 6.03
CA LEU A 64 -13.78 2.69 6.91
C LEU A 64 -15.18 2.94 6.35
N THR A 65 -16.15 3.03 7.26
CA THR A 65 -17.47 3.56 6.94
C THR A 65 -17.38 5.06 6.59
N PRO A 66 -18.39 5.63 5.91
CA PRO A 66 -18.42 7.07 5.62
C PRO A 66 -18.27 7.95 6.87
N ALA A 67 -18.83 7.53 8.00
CA ALA A 67 -18.72 8.25 9.27
C ALA A 67 -17.30 8.21 9.84
N GLU A 68 -16.63 7.06 9.80
CA GLU A 68 -15.24 6.90 10.25
C GLU A 68 -14.26 7.66 9.35
N ALA A 69 -14.50 7.65 8.04
CA ALA A 69 -13.72 8.43 7.08
C ALA A 69 -13.85 9.94 7.33
N ALA A 70 -15.06 10.44 7.61
CA ALA A 70 -15.28 11.83 7.97
C ALA A 70 -14.56 12.21 9.27
N HIS A 71 -14.62 11.34 10.28
CA HIS A 71 -13.90 11.54 11.54
C HIS A 71 -12.37 11.56 11.33
N ALA A 72 -11.82 10.61 10.56
CA ALA A 72 -10.40 10.55 10.24
C ALA A 72 -9.90 11.83 9.55
N ARG A 73 -10.65 12.32 8.56
CA ARG A 73 -10.37 13.58 7.86
C ARG A 73 -10.46 14.80 8.79
N GLY A 74 -11.40 14.81 9.74
CA GLY A 74 -11.48 15.84 10.77
C GLY A 74 -10.23 15.87 11.65
N MET A 75 -9.81 14.72 12.17
CA MET A 75 -8.60 14.58 12.98
C MET A 75 -7.33 14.97 12.21
N ALA A 76 -7.25 14.60 10.93
CA ALA A 76 -6.20 15.04 10.02
C ALA A 76 -6.12 16.56 9.90
N ALA A 77 -7.27 17.22 9.68
CA ALA A 77 -7.34 18.67 9.56
C ALA A 77 -6.91 19.39 10.85
N GLU A 78 -7.28 18.88 12.02
CA GLU A 78 -6.85 19.44 13.30
C GLU A 78 -5.33 19.35 13.50
N ARG A 79 -4.71 18.23 13.09
CA ARG A 79 -3.24 18.07 13.17
C ARG A 79 -2.49 19.07 12.30
N LEU A 80 -3.01 19.38 11.12
CA LEU A 80 -2.43 20.37 10.20
C LEU A 80 -2.50 21.81 10.75
N LYS A 81 -3.42 22.10 11.67
CA LYS A 81 -3.49 23.44 12.31
C LYS A 81 -2.42 23.64 13.39
N LEU A 82 -1.85 22.55 13.92
CA LEU A 82 -0.89 22.56 15.02
C LEU A 82 0.58 22.49 14.55
N SER A 83 0.81 22.26 13.26
CA SER A 83 2.12 22.23 12.60
C SER A 83 2.48 23.58 11.99
#